data_AF-A0AAV5JZI4-F1
#
_entry.id   AF-A0AAV5JZI4-F1
#
_cell.length_a   1.000
_cell.length_b   1.000
_cell.length_c   1.000
_cell.angle_alpha   90.00
_cell.angle_beta   90.00
_cell.angle_gamma   90.00
#
_symmetry.space_group_name_H-M   'P 1'
#
loop_
_entity.id
_entity.type
_entity.pdbx_description
1 polymer ?
#
loop_
_entity_poly.entity_id
_entity_poly.type
_entity_poly.pdbx_seq_one_letter_code
_entity_poly.pdbx_strand_id
1 'polypeptide(L)' 'MAKLAALHNLFPALREFVKMGKSVWGTCAGLIFLANKATGQKEGGQELIGGLDCTVHRNYFGSQHSLL' A
#
# COMPACT_ATOMS: atom_id res chain seq x y z
N MET A 1 8.75 2.12 2.00
CA MET A 1 8.33 0.79 1.52
C MET A 1 8.11 0.76 0.00
N ALA A 2 7.15 1.51 -0.57
CA ALA A 2 6.86 1.44 -2.02
C ALA A 2 8.08 1.72 -2.92
N LYS A 3 8.87 2.75 -2.58
CA LYS A 3 10.11 3.06 -3.30
C LYS A 3 11.12 1.90 -3.29
N LEU A 4 11.26 1.20 -2.16
CA LEU A 4 12.15 0.05 -2.06
C LEU A 4 11.63 -1.15 -2.86
N ALA A 5 10.32 -1.41 -2.79
CA ALA A 5 9.69 -2.46 -3.58
C ALA A 5 9.84 -2.23 -5.09
N ALA A 6 9.73 -0.97 -5.54
CA ALA A 6 9.99 -0.60 -6.93
C ALA A 6 11.48 -0.77 -7.30
N LEU A 7 12.38 -0.24 -6.47
CA LEU A 7 13.83 -0.29 -6.70
C LEU A 7 14.36 -1.73 -6.82
N HIS A 8 13.77 -2.66 -6.08
CA HIS A 8 14.14 -4.08 -6.11
C HIS A 8 13.22 -4.96 -6.97
N ASN A 9 12.33 -4.36 -7.79
CA ASN A 9 11.39 -5.07 -8.66
C ASN A 9 10.55 -6.15 -7.92
N LEU A 10 10.09 -5.86 -6.70
CA LEU A 10 9.38 -6.82 -5.85
C LEU A 10 7.88 -6.91 -6.15
N PHE A 11 7.30 -5.91 -6.83
CA PHE A 11 5.86 -5.88 -7.10
C PHE A 11 5.31 -7.12 -7.81
N PRO A 12 5.96 -7.66 -8.87
CA PRO A 12 5.49 -8.89 -9.51
C PRO A 12 5.42 -10.07 -8.54
N ALA A 13 6.47 -10.32 -7.76
CA ALA A 13 6.54 -11.43 -6.81
C ALA A 13 5.52 -11.27 -5.67
N LEU A 14 5.35 -10.06 -5.15
CA LEU A 14 4.39 -9.78 -4.08
C LEU A 14 2.94 -9.94 -4.56
N ARG A 15 2.63 -9.47 -5.77
CA ARG A 15 1.30 -9.66 -6.38
C ARG A 15 1.00 -11.14 -6.58
N GLU A 16 1.99 -11.90 -7.03
CA GLU A 16 1.81 -13.34 -7.22
C GLU A 16 1.61 -14.08 -5.88
N PHE A 17 2.40 -13.73 -4.87
CA PHE A 17 2.24 -14.31 -3.53
C PHE A 17 0.82 -14.13 -2.98
N VAL A 18 0.23 -12.94 -3.17
CA VAL A 18 -1.17 -12.66 -2.80
C VAL A 18 -2.16 -13.46 -3.65
N LYS A 19 -1.97 -13.51 -4.98
CA LYS A 19 -2.84 -14.26 -5.90
C LYS A 19 -2.88 -15.77 -5.63
N MET A 20 -1.80 -16.33 -5.10
CA MET A 20 -1.75 -17.73 -4.68
C MET A 20 -2.67 -18.06 -3.48
N GLY A 21 -3.41 -17.09 -2.93
CA GLY A 21 -4.34 -17.30 -1.83
C GLY A 21 -3.65 -17.48 -0.47
N LYS A 22 -2.35 -17.12 -0.38
CA LYS A 22 -1.62 -17.16 0.90
C LYS A 22 -2.17 -16.09 1.84
N SER A 23 -2.24 -16.41 3.13
CA SER A 23 -2.65 -15.42 4.14
C SER A 23 -1.61 -14.30 4.23
N VAL A 24 -2.05 -13.06 4.06
CA VAL A 24 -1.20 -11.86 4.16
C VAL A 24 -1.79 -10.89 5.15
N TRP A 25 -0.93 -10.36 6.03
CA TRP A 25 -1.33 -9.38 7.03
C TRP A 25 -0.58 -8.07 6.81
N GLY A 26 -1.32 -7.01 6.48
CA GLY A 26 -0.78 -5.67 6.27
C GLY A 26 -1.08 -4.73 7.44
N THR A 27 -0.06 -4.21 8.10
CA THR A 27 -0.20 -3.25 9.21
C THR A 27 0.23 -1.85 8.79
N CYS A 28 -0.52 -0.81 9.18
CA CYS A 28 -0.25 0.59 8.82
C CYS A 28 -0.06 0.78 7.30
N ALA A 29 1.18 1.01 6.83
CA ALA A 29 1.50 1.12 5.41
C ALA A 29 1.28 -0.19 4.62
N GLY A 30 1.29 -1.34 5.30
CA GLY A 30 0.93 -2.63 4.74
C GLY A 30 -0.54 -2.72 4.33
N LEU A 31 -1.46 -2.08 5.08
CA LEU A 31 -2.86 -1.97 4.66
C LEU A 31 -2.97 -1.20 3.34
N ILE A 32 -2.20 -0.10 3.21
CA ILE A 32 -2.18 0.69 1.99
C ILE A 32 -1.72 -0.16 0.80
N PHE A 33 -0.73 -1.03 0.98
CA PHE A 33 -0.22 -1.92 -0.07
C PHE A 33 -1.27 -2.94 -0.56
N LEU A 34 -2.04 -3.53 0.36
CA LEU A 34 -2.99 -4.60 0.04
C LEU A 34 -4.31 -4.07 -0.54
N ALA A 35 -4.63 -2.79 -0.35
CA ALA A 35 -5.84 -2.21 -0.90
C ALA A 35 -5.84 -2.24 -2.45
N ASN A 36 -6.99 -2.50 -3.05
CA ASN A 36 -7.18 -2.41 -4.50
C ASN A 36 -7.15 -0.96 -5.00
N LYS A 37 -7.52 0.01 -4.17
CA LYS A 37 -7.59 1.43 -4.52
C LYS A 37 -7.06 2.29 -3.37
N ALA A 38 -6.45 3.42 -3.71
CA ALA A 38 -5.96 4.40 -2.73
C ALA A 38 -6.22 5.85 -3.16
N THR A 39 -6.65 6.68 -2.21
CA THR A 39 -6.80 8.13 -2.33
C THR A 39 -5.81 8.86 -1.41
N GLY A 40 -5.64 10.17 -1.59
CA GLY A 40 -4.64 10.96 -0.85
C GLY A 40 -3.20 10.54 -1.16
N GLN A 41 -2.94 10.07 -2.38
CA GLN A 41 -1.61 9.62 -2.77
C GLN A 41 -0.62 10.80 -2.84
N LYS A 42 0.67 10.48 -2.68
CA LYS A 42 1.74 11.44 -2.95
C LYS A 42 1.77 11.78 -4.44
N GLU A 43 2.37 12.92 -4.80
CA GLU A 43 2.73 13.20 -6.19
C GLU A 43 3.53 12.03 -6.79
N GLY A 44 3.17 11.63 -8.01
CA GLY A 44 3.69 10.43 -8.66
C GLY A 44 2.99 9.12 -8.27
N GLY A 45 1.97 9.19 -7.41
CA GLY A 45 1.17 8.02 -7.00
C GLY A 45 1.93 7.04 -6.11
N GLN A 46 1.30 5.91 -5.83
CA GLN A 46 1.95 4.78 -5.17
C GLN A 46 1.42 3.47 -5.75
N GLU A 47 2.33 2.59 -6.19
CA GLU A 47 1.96 1.24 -6.58
C GLU A 47 1.36 0.44 -5.41
N LEU A 48 0.36 -0.37 -5.74
CA LEU A 48 -0.36 -1.25 -4.82
C LEU A 48 -0.09 -2.71 -5.21
N ILE A 49 -0.13 -3.59 -4.22
CA ILE A 49 -0.12 -5.04 -4.42
C ILE A 49 -1.55 -5.50 -4.74
N GLY A 50 -2.54 -4.97 -4.01
CA GLY A 50 -3.93 -5.44 -4.09
C GLY A 50 -4.16 -6.72 -3.29
N GLY A 51 -5.36 -7.28 -3.41
CA GLY A 51 -5.80 -8.51 -2.73
C GLY A 51 -6.72 -8.28 -1.54
N LEU A 52 -6.86 -7.03 -1.09
CA LEU A 52 -7.92 -6.62 -0.19
C LEU A 52 -8.89 -5.71 -0.94
N ASP A 53 -10.15 -6.13 -1.04
CA ASP A 53 -11.19 -5.35 -1.72
C ASP A 53 -11.67 -4.18 -0.87
N CYS A 54 -10.83 -3.15 -0.82
CA CYS A 54 -11.12 -1.90 -0.14
C CYS A 54 -10.48 -0.72 -0.85
N THR A 55 -10.98 0.48 -0.51
CA THR A 55 -10.34 1.75 -0.86
C THR A 55 -9.76 2.35 0.41
N VAL A 56 -8.47 2.69 0.39
CA VAL A 56 -7.79 3.33 1.52
C VAL A 56 -7.60 4.82 1.26
N HIS A 57 -7.75 5.65 2.30
CA HIS A 57 -7.29 7.04 2.26
C HIS A 57 -5.97 7.15 3.00
N ARG A 58 -4.91 7.58 2.31
CA ARG A 58 -3.61 7.77 2.95
C ARG A 58 -3.62 8.98 3.85
N ASN A 59 -3.10 8.83 5.07
CA ASN A 59 -2.84 9.92 6.01
C ASN A 59 -4.02 10.91 6.14
N TYR A 60 -5.25 10.37 6.18
CA TYR A 60 -6.47 11.19 6.18
C TYR A 60 -6.48 12.22 7.33
N PHE A 61 -5.98 11.81 8.50
CA PHE A 61 -5.91 12.65 9.70
C PHE A 61 -4.79 13.70 9.68
N GLY A 62 -4.03 13.81 8.59
CA GLY A 62 -2.93 14.77 8.49
C GLY A 62 -1.61 14.25 9.08
N SER A 63 -0.69 15.16 9.37
CA SER A 63 0.63 14.82 9.90
C SER A 63 0.60 14.62 11.41
N GLN A 64 1.51 13.81 11.94
CA GLN A 64 1.61 13.57 13.38
C GLN A 64 1.94 14.83 14.19
N HIS A 65 2.63 15.79 13.58
CA HIS A 65 3.11 16.99 14.27
C HIS A 65 2.19 18.20 14.11
N SER A 66 1.26 18.19 13.15
CA SER A 66 0.44 19.36 12.79
C SER A 66 -0.76 19.59 13.71
N LEU A 67 -0.62 19.28 15.01
CA LEU A 67 -1.59 19.65 16.06
C LEU A 67 -1.12 20.87 16.88
N LEU A 68 -0.16 21.64 16.36
CA LEU A 68 0.25 22.96 16.85
C LEU A 68 0.27 23.94 15.68
#